data_AF-M5G6X1-F1
#
_entry.id   AF-M5G6X1-F1
#
_cell.length_a   1.000
_cell.length_b   1.000
_cell.length_c   1.000
_cell.angle_alpha   90.00
_cell.angle_beta   90.00
_cell.angle_gamma   90.00
#
_symmetry.space_group_name_H-M   'P 1'
#
loop_
_entity.id
_entity.type
_entity.pdbx_description
1 polymer ?
#
loop_
_entity_poly.entity_id
_entity_poly.type
_entity_poly.pdbx_seq_one_letter_code
_entity_poly.pdbx_strand_id
1 'polypeptide(L)'
;MWADPLTCATIPSSGLPADRRVSAYCFAPPCVTSPQLSKLCSSLVVSFVFGQDLVARLSLGSVRDLVRCAWWLSYGTNDPSESCASIMTRIASFQSGGGTREEREDISQQFIALRKTLEANMHMADLFPTGRVLLALRKGDLPSDYQAETHVEDLQVFEVNDVEVVFGQITFARDMLSCHLPHHYDHILHEFL
;
A
#
# COMPACT_ATOMS: atom_id res chain seq x y z
N MET A 1 -24.61 2.37 10.84
CA MET A 1 -23.73 3.50 10.47
C MET A 1 -24.22 4.73 11.21
N TRP A 2 -23.34 5.59 11.72
CA TRP A 2 -23.76 6.77 12.50
C TRP A 2 -24.32 7.89 11.64
N ALA A 3 -23.79 8.06 10.43
CA ALA A 3 -24.24 9.04 9.45
C ALA A 3 -24.57 8.36 8.12
N ASP A 4 -25.47 8.98 7.35
CA ASP A 4 -25.67 8.63 5.95
C ASP A 4 -24.50 9.22 5.13
N PRO A 5 -23.76 8.41 4.37
CA PRO A 5 -22.56 8.86 3.66
C PRO A 5 -22.86 9.79 2.47
N LEU A 6 -24.10 9.82 1.96
CA LEU A 6 -24.50 10.75 0.89
C LEU A 6 -24.79 12.14 1.45
N THR A 7 -25.51 12.22 2.56
CA THR A 7 -25.88 13.50 3.21
C THR A 7 -24.81 13.99 4.20
N CYS A 8 -23.92 13.10 4.61
CA CYS A 8 -22.96 13.26 5.71
C CYS A 8 -23.62 13.64 7.04
N ALA A 9 -24.91 13.32 7.22
CA ALA A 9 -25.68 13.69 8.38
C ALA A 9 -26.00 12.47 9.25
N THR A 10 -26.00 12.66 10.57
CA THR A 10 -26.42 11.62 11.52
C THR A 10 -27.86 11.18 11.27
N ILE A 11 -28.08 9.86 11.30
CA ILE A 11 -29.41 9.26 11.07
C ILE A 11 -30.12 9.01 12.40
N PRO A 12 -31.47 9.06 12.48
CA PRO A 12 -32.19 8.84 13.73
C PRO A 12 -31.91 7.50 14.41
N SER A 13 -31.63 6.44 13.62
CA SER A 13 -31.30 5.10 14.13
C SER A 13 -29.90 4.98 14.72
N SER A 14 -29.06 6.01 14.61
CA SER A 14 -27.70 6.03 15.16
C SER A 14 -27.66 6.20 16.69
N GLY A 15 -28.75 6.70 17.29
CA GLY A 15 -28.78 7.12 18.69
C GLY A 15 -28.12 8.49 18.96
N LEU A 16 -27.59 9.16 17.93
CA LEU A 16 -27.10 10.53 17.99
C LEU A 16 -28.21 11.52 17.63
N PRO A 17 -28.10 12.82 18.01
CA PRO A 17 -29.01 13.85 17.52
C PRO A 17 -29.03 13.82 16.00
N ALA A 18 -30.22 13.71 15.41
CA ALA A 18 -30.38 13.63 13.96
C ALA A 18 -29.95 14.92 13.25
N ASP A 19 -29.61 14.81 11.98
CA ASP A 19 -29.28 15.94 11.09
C ASP A 19 -28.05 16.76 11.52
N ARG A 20 -27.08 16.09 12.16
CA ARG A 20 -25.76 16.68 12.46
C ARG A 20 -24.76 16.25 11.41
N ARG A 21 -24.10 17.21 10.78
CA ARG A 21 -23.00 16.93 9.85
C ARG A 21 -21.85 16.25 10.58
N VAL A 22 -21.33 15.19 9.98
CA VAL A 22 -20.19 14.41 10.44
C VAL A 22 -19.13 14.42 9.35
N SER A 23 -17.86 14.48 9.76
CA SER A 23 -16.72 14.20 8.91
C SER A 23 -15.68 13.42 9.72
N ALA A 24 -14.87 12.62 9.02
CA ALA A 24 -13.74 11.92 9.61
C ALA A 24 -12.47 12.21 8.81
N TYR A 25 -11.38 12.52 9.52
CA TYR A 25 -10.05 12.68 8.96
C TYR A 25 -9.19 11.55 9.48
N CYS A 26 -8.66 10.75 8.56
CA CYS A 26 -7.86 9.58 8.88
C CYS A 26 -6.44 9.79 8.38
N PHE A 27 -5.45 9.58 9.25
CA PHE A 27 -4.03 9.64 8.92
C PHE A 27 -3.46 8.25 8.98
N ALA A 28 -2.76 7.85 7.92
CA ALA A 28 -2.22 6.49 7.78
C ALA A 28 -3.27 5.35 7.94
N PRO A 29 -4.52 5.49 7.46
CA PRO A 29 -5.52 4.45 7.68
C PRO A 29 -5.16 3.18 6.90
N PRO A 30 -5.34 1.98 7.50
CA PRO A 30 -5.24 0.75 6.75
C PRO A 30 -6.40 0.62 5.75
N CYS A 31 -6.24 -0.33 4.83
CA CYS A 31 -7.25 -0.62 3.82
C CYS A 31 -8.41 -1.44 4.41
N VAL A 32 -9.58 -0.82 4.58
CA VAL A 32 -10.73 -1.43 5.28
C VAL A 32 -12.05 -1.43 4.50
N THR A 33 -12.09 -0.79 3.33
CA THR A 33 -13.32 -0.68 2.52
C THR A 33 -13.15 -1.22 1.11
N SER A 34 -14.23 -1.73 0.50
CA SER A 34 -14.22 -2.02 -0.94
C SER A 34 -14.09 -0.72 -1.75
N PRO A 35 -13.71 -0.78 -3.05
CA PRO A 35 -13.60 0.41 -3.90
C PRO A 35 -14.91 1.22 -3.97
N GLN A 36 -16.04 0.51 -4.11
CA GLN A 36 -17.36 1.13 -4.23
C GLN A 36 -17.76 1.83 -2.92
N LEU A 37 -17.47 1.22 -1.77
CA LEU A 37 -17.74 1.81 -0.46
C LEU A 37 -16.81 2.99 -0.19
N SER A 38 -15.54 2.90 -0.56
CA SER A 38 -14.60 4.01 -0.45
C SER A 38 -15.10 5.24 -1.23
N LYS A 39 -15.49 5.06 -2.50
CA LYS A 39 -16.06 6.12 -3.33
C LYS A 39 -17.34 6.72 -2.73
N LEU A 40 -18.22 5.88 -2.22
CA LEU A 40 -19.49 6.28 -1.62
C LEU A 40 -19.27 7.13 -0.35
N CYS A 41 -18.20 6.88 0.41
CA CYS A 41 -17.82 7.63 1.60
C CYS A 41 -16.97 8.89 1.32
N SER A 42 -16.73 9.27 0.07
CA SER A 42 -15.79 10.35 -0.30
C SER A 42 -16.14 11.74 0.26
N SER A 43 -17.41 12.02 0.48
CA SER A 43 -17.90 13.25 1.13
C SER A 43 -17.85 13.21 2.66
N LEU A 44 -17.70 12.02 3.25
CA LEU A 44 -17.77 11.79 4.69
C LEU A 44 -16.38 11.60 5.31
N VAL A 45 -15.48 10.90 4.61
CA VAL A 45 -14.16 10.50 5.11
C VAL A 45 -13.08 11.06 4.19
N VAL A 46 -12.06 11.68 4.79
CA VAL A 46 -10.83 12.08 4.12
C VAL A 46 -9.68 11.25 4.70
N SER A 47 -9.03 10.47 3.85
CA SER A 47 -7.87 9.64 4.22
C SER A 47 -6.60 10.28 3.68
N PHE A 48 -5.61 10.50 4.53
CA PHE A 48 -4.30 11.04 4.18
C PHE A 48 -3.23 9.97 4.36
N VAL A 49 -2.44 9.74 3.30
CA VAL A 49 -1.35 8.76 3.27
C VAL A 49 -0.07 9.45 2.82
N PHE A 50 1.06 9.09 3.43
CA PHE A 50 2.37 9.64 3.09
C PHE A 50 3.33 8.54 2.60
N GLY A 51 4.00 8.82 1.48
CA GLY A 51 5.06 7.98 0.94
C GLY A 51 4.61 6.57 0.57
N GLN A 52 5.50 5.61 0.82
CA GLN A 52 5.24 4.18 0.63
C GLN A 52 4.81 3.50 1.94
N ASP A 53 3.98 4.16 2.76
CA ASP A 53 3.48 3.60 4.02
C ASP A 53 2.87 2.21 3.80
N LEU A 54 3.51 1.19 4.38
CA LEU A 54 3.08 -0.20 4.32
C LEU A 54 1.67 -0.35 4.90
N VAL A 55 1.41 0.21 6.08
CA VAL A 55 0.16 -0.01 6.81
C VAL A 55 -1.01 0.56 6.03
N ALA A 56 -0.82 1.70 5.39
CA ALA A 56 -1.83 2.31 4.51
C ALA A 56 -2.15 1.49 3.25
N ARG A 57 -1.35 0.45 2.96
CA ARG A 57 -1.56 -0.51 1.85
C ARG A 57 -1.96 -1.91 2.36
N LEU A 58 -1.96 -2.14 3.67
CA LEU A 58 -2.37 -3.42 4.23
C LEU A 58 -3.88 -3.53 4.25
N SER A 59 -4.39 -4.54 3.55
CA SER A 59 -5.75 -5.03 3.71
C SER A 59 -5.77 -6.36 4.45
N LEU A 60 -6.95 -6.76 4.95
CA LEU A 60 -7.15 -8.11 5.48
C LEU A 60 -6.77 -9.18 4.44
N GLY A 61 -7.02 -8.93 3.16
CA GLY A 61 -6.64 -9.84 2.10
C GLY A 61 -5.13 -9.97 1.96
N SER A 62 -4.44 -8.83 1.84
CA SER A 62 -2.99 -8.78 1.69
C SER A 62 -2.27 -9.43 2.89
N VAL A 63 -2.76 -9.24 4.12
CA VAL A 63 -2.19 -9.91 5.31
C VAL A 63 -2.36 -11.43 5.24
N ARG A 64 -3.54 -11.91 4.82
CA ARG A 64 -3.80 -13.36 4.69
C ARG A 64 -2.97 -13.98 3.58
N ASP A 65 -2.77 -13.26 2.49
CA ASP A 65 -1.91 -13.68 1.40
C ASP A 65 -0.44 -13.71 1.80
N LEU A 66 0.06 -12.70 2.52
CA LEU A 66 1.42 -12.72 3.09
C LEU A 66 1.64 -13.93 4.01
N VAL A 67 0.67 -14.25 4.87
CA VAL A 67 0.74 -15.43 5.75
C VAL A 67 0.78 -16.72 4.94
N ARG A 68 -0.03 -16.84 3.88
CA ARG A 68 -0.03 -18.01 2.99
C ARG A 68 1.27 -18.15 2.21
N CYS A 69 1.79 -17.06 1.66
CA CYS A 69 3.09 -17.04 0.99
C CYS A 69 4.20 -17.47 1.94
N ALA A 70 4.24 -16.92 3.16
CA ALA A 70 5.22 -17.31 4.17
C ALA A 70 5.11 -18.79 4.55
N TRP A 71 3.88 -19.31 4.68
CA TRP A 71 3.64 -20.71 4.96
C TRP A 71 4.08 -21.61 3.81
N TRP A 72 3.76 -21.26 2.57
CA TRP A 72 4.16 -22.01 1.37
C TRP A 72 5.68 -22.04 1.22
N LEU A 73 6.37 -20.90 1.38
CA LEU A 73 7.83 -20.81 1.32
C LEU A 73 8.55 -21.61 2.43
N SER A 74 7.90 -21.79 3.58
CA SER A 74 8.48 -22.47 4.74
C SER A 74 8.20 -23.97 4.77
N TYR A 75 7.02 -24.38 4.29
CA TYR A 75 6.50 -25.75 4.49
C TYR A 75 5.84 -26.37 3.25
N GLY A 76 5.49 -25.57 2.24
CA GLY A 76 4.69 -25.99 1.10
C GLY A 76 5.49 -26.58 -0.06
N THR A 77 6.81 -26.38 -0.09
CA THR A 77 7.69 -26.87 -1.16
C THR A 77 8.32 -28.20 -0.75
N ASN A 78 8.07 -29.26 -1.51
CA ASN A 78 8.84 -30.51 -1.42
C ASN A 78 10.12 -30.44 -2.26
N ASP A 79 10.25 -29.40 -3.10
CA ASP A 79 11.44 -29.13 -3.89
C ASP A 79 12.44 -28.28 -3.08
N PRO A 80 13.64 -28.81 -2.76
CA PRO A 80 14.69 -28.07 -2.06
C PRO A 80 15.13 -26.80 -2.78
N SER A 81 14.99 -26.76 -4.11
CA SER A 81 15.38 -25.62 -4.93
C SER A 81 14.44 -24.42 -4.78
N GLU A 82 13.19 -24.66 -4.38
CA GLU A 82 12.17 -23.63 -4.08
C GLU A 82 12.08 -23.30 -2.59
N SER A 83 12.92 -23.92 -1.75
CA SER A 83 12.99 -23.60 -0.32
C SER A 83 13.41 -22.15 -0.10
N CYS A 84 12.89 -21.52 0.95
CA CYS A 84 13.27 -20.18 1.41
C CYS A 84 14.81 -19.97 1.46
N ALA A 85 15.58 -20.97 1.92
CA ALA A 85 17.04 -20.89 1.98
C ALA A 85 17.72 -20.79 0.61
N SER A 86 17.22 -21.54 -0.38
CA SER A 86 17.70 -21.49 -1.77
C SER A 86 17.38 -20.14 -2.40
N ILE A 87 16.16 -19.63 -2.18
CA ILE A 87 15.74 -18.30 -2.66
C ILE A 87 16.64 -17.21 -2.05
N MET A 88 16.88 -17.24 -0.74
CA MET A 88 17.76 -16.27 -0.07
C MET A 88 19.20 -16.31 -0.62
N THR A 89 19.71 -17.50 -0.93
CA THR A 89 21.05 -17.66 -1.53
C THR A 89 21.11 -17.03 -2.92
N ARG A 90 20.06 -17.21 -3.75
CA ARG A 90 19.95 -16.57 -5.07
C ARG A 90 19.85 -15.04 -4.97
N ILE A 91 19.12 -14.52 -3.98
CA ILE A 91 19.04 -13.07 -3.73
C ILE A 91 20.42 -12.52 -3.36
N ALA A 92 21.14 -13.20 -2.46
CA ALA A 92 22.49 -12.79 -2.05
C ALA A 92 23.49 -12.81 -3.22
N SER A 93 23.45 -13.84 -4.09
CA SER A 93 24.30 -13.89 -5.28
C SER A 93 23.94 -12.82 -6.30
N PHE A 94 22.65 -12.52 -6.47
CA PHE A 94 22.20 -11.46 -7.36
C PHE A 94 22.63 -10.06 -6.89
N GLN A 95 22.54 -9.80 -5.58
CA GLN A 95 22.91 -8.52 -4.97
C GLN A 95 24.43 -8.30 -4.91
N SER A 96 25.22 -9.36 -4.72
CA SER A 96 26.69 -9.26 -4.67
C SER A 96 27.31 -8.93 -6.04
N GLY A 97 26.51 -8.95 -7.12
CA GLY A 97 26.97 -8.64 -8.47
C GLY A 97 27.91 -9.68 -9.06
N GLY A 98 28.03 -10.85 -8.44
CA GLY A 98 28.78 -11.99 -8.97
C GLY A 98 28.04 -12.67 -10.13
N GLY A 99 28.80 -13.43 -10.92
CA GLY A 99 28.27 -14.21 -12.04
C GLY A 99 28.35 -13.51 -13.40
N THR A 100 28.12 -14.29 -14.45
CA THR A 100 28.07 -13.79 -15.84
C THR A 100 26.77 -13.03 -16.09
N ARG A 101 26.70 -12.29 -17.21
CA ARG A 101 25.47 -11.59 -17.59
C ARG A 101 24.30 -12.57 -17.79
N GLU A 102 24.57 -13.72 -18.39
CA GLU A 102 23.59 -14.78 -18.64
C GLU A 102 23.02 -15.33 -17.33
N GLU A 103 23.87 -15.65 -16.35
CA GLU A 103 23.43 -16.13 -15.03
C GLU A 103 22.52 -15.12 -14.31
N ARG A 104 22.78 -13.81 -14.48
CA ARG A 104 21.94 -12.77 -13.88
C ARG A 104 20.59 -12.64 -14.58
N GLU A 105 20.56 -12.82 -15.91
CA GLU A 105 19.33 -12.85 -16.69
C GLU A 105 18.48 -14.07 -16.28
N ASP A 106 19.09 -15.24 -16.10
CA ASP A 106 18.41 -16.46 -15.65
C ASP A 106 17.83 -16.32 -14.24
N ILE A 107 18.61 -15.79 -13.29
CA ILE A 107 18.12 -15.53 -11.93
C ILE A 107 16.95 -14.54 -11.94
N SER A 108 17.02 -13.49 -12.77
CA SER A 108 15.93 -12.52 -12.94
C SER A 108 14.65 -13.19 -13.46
N GLN A 109 14.76 -14.05 -14.47
CA GLN A 109 13.63 -14.82 -14.98
C GLN A 109 13.02 -15.73 -13.92
N GLN A 110 13.85 -16.37 -13.09
CA GLN A 110 13.39 -17.18 -11.96
C GLN A 110 12.61 -16.34 -10.93
N PHE A 111 13.06 -15.13 -10.61
CA PHE A 111 12.31 -14.24 -9.72
C PHE A 111 10.97 -13.80 -10.32
N ILE A 112 10.91 -13.54 -11.63
CA ILE A 112 9.66 -13.23 -12.31
C ILE A 112 8.71 -14.43 -12.26
N ALA A 113 9.22 -15.64 -12.49
CA ALA A 113 8.41 -16.87 -12.41
C ALA A 113 7.87 -17.08 -10.99
N LEU A 114 8.72 -16.95 -9.97
CA LEU A 114 8.33 -17.04 -8.56
C LEU A 114 7.25 -16.01 -8.21
N ARG A 115 7.44 -14.75 -8.61
CA ARG A 115 6.45 -13.69 -8.40
C ARG A 115 5.10 -14.04 -9.03
N LYS A 116 5.10 -14.48 -10.30
CA LYS A 116 3.87 -14.87 -11.00
C LYS A 116 3.16 -16.02 -10.30
N THR A 117 3.90 -17.01 -9.80
CA THR A 117 3.34 -18.12 -9.03
C THR A 117 2.71 -17.63 -7.72
N LEU A 118 3.39 -16.74 -6.99
CA LEU A 118 2.83 -16.16 -5.76
C LEU A 118 1.57 -15.34 -6.05
N GLU A 119 1.62 -14.42 -7.00
CA GLU A 119 0.48 -13.58 -7.41
C GLU A 119 -0.70 -14.44 -7.88
N ALA A 120 -0.45 -15.54 -8.60
CA ALA A 120 -1.48 -16.47 -9.02
C ALA A 120 -2.15 -17.21 -7.86
N ASN A 121 -1.58 -17.21 -6.66
CA ASN A 121 -2.16 -17.81 -5.44
C ASN A 121 -2.70 -16.75 -4.46
N MET A 122 -2.51 -15.45 -4.73
CA MET A 122 -3.02 -14.33 -3.94
C MET A 122 -4.46 -14.01 -4.37
N HIS A 123 -5.42 -14.74 -3.81
CA HIS A 123 -6.84 -14.63 -4.16
C HIS A 123 -7.67 -13.92 -3.10
N MET A 124 -7.05 -13.37 -2.07
CA MET A 124 -7.81 -12.76 -0.99
C MET A 124 -8.34 -11.39 -1.40
N ALA A 125 -9.46 -10.98 -0.80
CA ALA A 125 -10.14 -9.74 -1.16
C ALA A 125 -9.29 -8.51 -0.81
N ASP A 126 -8.94 -7.73 -1.83
CA ASP A 126 -8.30 -6.43 -1.66
C ASP A 126 -9.32 -5.43 -1.11
N LEU A 127 -8.92 -4.76 -0.03
CA LEU A 127 -9.60 -3.59 0.50
C LEU A 127 -8.73 -2.37 0.21
N PHE A 128 -9.31 -1.20 0.41
CA PHE A 128 -8.72 0.08 0.07
C PHE A 128 -8.96 1.12 1.16
N PRO A 129 -8.16 2.19 1.21
CA PRO A 129 -8.40 3.31 2.13
C PRO A 129 -9.77 3.92 1.86
N THR A 130 -10.41 4.44 2.92
CA THR A 130 -11.81 4.86 2.86
C THR A 130 -11.95 6.32 2.45
N GLY A 131 -12.93 6.60 1.59
CA GLY A 131 -13.35 7.96 1.29
C GLY A 131 -12.48 8.66 0.25
N ARG A 132 -12.32 9.96 0.42
CA ARG A 132 -11.44 10.79 -0.41
C ARG A 132 -10.00 10.57 0.02
N VAL A 133 -9.18 10.00 -0.84
CA VAL A 133 -7.80 9.64 -0.50
C VAL A 133 -6.83 10.69 -1.05
N LEU A 134 -6.06 11.28 -0.15
CA LEU A 134 -4.96 12.20 -0.44
C LEU A 134 -3.65 11.47 -0.19
N LEU A 135 -2.79 11.43 -1.20
CA LEU A 135 -1.48 10.78 -1.15
C LEU A 135 -0.38 11.85 -1.28
N ALA A 136 0.41 12.02 -0.24
CA ALA A 136 1.59 12.85 -0.24
C ALA A 136 2.82 12.03 -0.63
N LEU A 137 3.56 12.46 -1.66
CA LEU A 137 4.79 11.83 -2.12
C LEU A 137 5.91 12.86 -2.18
N ARG A 138 7.14 12.45 -1.89
CA ARG A 138 8.30 13.28 -2.22
C ARG A 138 8.55 13.19 -3.72
N LYS A 139 9.08 14.24 -4.35
CA LYS A 139 9.49 14.18 -5.77
C LYS A 139 10.39 12.99 -6.11
N GLY A 140 11.28 12.60 -5.20
CA GLY A 140 12.16 11.43 -5.38
C GLY A 140 11.42 10.09 -5.47
N ASP A 141 10.19 10.01 -4.96
CA ASP A 141 9.37 8.80 -5.00
C ASP A 141 8.52 8.71 -6.28
N LEU A 142 8.47 9.79 -7.08
CA LEU A 142 7.78 9.79 -8.37
C LEU A 142 8.63 9.09 -9.44
N PRO A 143 8.00 8.43 -10.43
CA PRO A 143 8.73 7.87 -11.57
C PRO A 143 9.56 8.94 -12.28
N SER A 144 10.69 8.55 -12.88
CA SER A 144 11.68 9.45 -13.50
C SER A 144 11.07 10.45 -14.50
N ASP A 145 10.00 10.05 -15.20
CA ASP A 145 9.29 10.90 -16.17
C ASP A 145 8.62 12.14 -15.53
N TYR A 146 8.43 12.12 -14.21
CA TYR A 146 7.79 13.16 -13.42
C TYR A 146 8.76 13.88 -12.46
N GLN A 147 10.04 13.51 -12.47
CA GLN A 147 11.08 14.16 -11.67
C GLN A 147 11.59 15.42 -12.40
N ALA A 148 11.08 16.60 -12.04
CA ALA A 148 11.63 17.86 -12.55
C ALA A 148 13.06 18.10 -12.01
N GLU A 149 13.94 18.75 -12.78
CA GLU A 149 15.39 18.97 -12.50
C GLU A 149 15.72 19.84 -11.26
N THR A 150 14.77 20.11 -10.37
CA THR A 150 14.97 20.99 -9.21
C THR A 150 15.33 20.19 -7.95
N HIS A 151 16.51 20.48 -7.40
CA HIS A 151 17.13 19.86 -6.21
C HIS A 151 16.44 20.15 -4.86
N VAL A 152 15.16 20.51 -4.85
CA VAL A 152 14.43 20.81 -3.60
C VAL A 152 13.47 19.66 -3.32
N GLU A 153 13.45 19.22 -2.06
CA GLU A 153 12.53 18.23 -1.47
C GLU A 153 11.07 18.72 -1.52
N ASP A 154 10.55 19.04 -2.70
CA ASP A 154 9.16 19.47 -2.82
C ASP A 154 8.27 18.24 -2.64
N LEU A 155 7.63 18.19 -1.49
CA LEU A 155 6.54 17.30 -1.19
C LEU A 155 5.30 17.67 -2.03
N GLN A 156 4.66 16.69 -2.65
CA GLN A 156 3.48 16.90 -3.49
C GLN A 156 2.30 16.05 -3.02
N VAL A 157 1.10 16.66 -2.93
CA VAL A 157 -0.15 15.94 -2.62
C VAL A 157 -0.95 15.67 -3.87
N PHE A 158 -1.37 14.43 -4.02
CA PHE A 158 -2.24 13.96 -5.09
C PHE A 158 -3.56 13.48 -4.52
N GLU A 159 -4.66 13.84 -5.17
CA GLU A 159 -5.93 13.17 -4.93
C GLU A 159 -6.00 11.89 -5.77
N VAL A 160 -6.28 10.77 -5.12
CA VAL A 160 -6.29 9.46 -5.77
C VAL A 160 -7.67 9.21 -6.38
N ASN A 161 -7.71 9.19 -7.71
CA ASN A 161 -8.95 8.92 -8.47
C ASN A 161 -9.32 7.44 -8.50
N ASP A 162 -8.31 6.56 -8.53
CA ASP A 162 -8.47 5.11 -8.60
C ASP A 162 -7.63 4.45 -7.51
N VAL A 163 -8.32 4.04 -6.43
CA VAL A 163 -7.67 3.39 -5.27
C VAL A 163 -7.21 1.98 -5.59
N GLU A 164 -7.82 1.30 -6.57
CA GLU A 164 -7.45 -0.07 -6.95
C GLU A 164 -6.09 -0.09 -7.61
N VAL A 165 -5.85 0.86 -8.52
CA VAL A 165 -4.55 1.01 -9.19
C VAL A 165 -3.45 1.42 -8.21
N VAL A 166 -3.73 2.36 -7.31
CA VAL A 166 -2.70 2.92 -6.42
C VAL A 166 -2.41 2.04 -5.21
N PHE A 167 -3.42 1.43 -4.60
CA PHE A 167 -3.32 0.67 -3.34
C PHE A 167 -3.52 -0.84 -3.51
N GLY A 168 -3.76 -1.34 -4.72
CA GLY A 168 -3.96 -2.77 -4.99
C GLY A 168 -2.73 -3.65 -4.76
N GLN A 169 -1.56 -3.06 -4.53
CA GLN A 169 -0.34 -3.81 -4.20
C GLN A 169 0.45 -3.14 -3.07
N ILE A 170 1.14 -3.98 -2.29
CA ILE A 170 2.15 -3.56 -1.33
C ILE A 170 3.40 -3.14 -2.11
N THR A 171 3.84 -1.90 -1.92
CA THR A 171 5.13 -1.43 -2.43
C THR A 171 6.20 -1.65 -1.36
N PHE A 172 7.18 -2.49 -1.65
CA PHE A 172 8.34 -2.66 -0.78
C PHE A 172 9.35 -1.54 -1.05
N ALA A 173 9.52 -0.65 -0.08
CA ALA A 173 10.46 0.46 -0.13
C ALA A 173 11.30 0.51 1.16
N ARG A 174 12.48 1.16 1.10
CA ARG A 174 13.40 1.23 2.25
C ARG A 174 12.75 1.88 3.48
N ASP A 175 11.89 2.86 3.26
CA ASP A 175 11.24 3.70 4.26
C ASP A 175 9.79 3.31 4.53
N MET A 176 9.28 2.23 3.92
CA MET A 176 7.86 1.83 4.00
C MET A 176 7.30 1.69 5.42
N LEU A 177 8.14 1.29 6.38
CA LEU A 177 7.78 1.18 7.80
C LEU A 177 7.95 2.51 8.55
N SER A 178 8.99 3.28 8.22
CA SER A 178 9.23 4.59 8.83
C SER A 178 8.19 5.61 8.41
N CYS A 179 7.68 5.55 7.17
CA CYS A 179 6.62 6.44 6.70
C CYS A 179 5.39 6.39 7.62
N HIS A 180 5.09 5.25 8.22
CA HIS A 180 3.94 5.07 9.12
C HIS A 180 4.09 5.76 10.49
N LEU A 181 5.30 6.20 10.88
CA LEU A 181 5.51 6.69 12.23
C LEU A 181 4.81 8.06 12.40
N PRO A 182 4.09 8.29 13.51
CA PRO A 182 3.27 9.50 13.70
C PRO A 182 4.01 10.82 13.50
N HIS A 183 5.29 10.89 13.90
CA HIS A 183 6.10 12.10 13.77
C HIS A 183 6.44 12.45 12.31
N HIS A 184 6.47 11.47 11.41
CA HIS A 184 6.61 11.75 9.98
C HIS A 184 5.33 12.37 9.42
N TYR A 185 4.17 11.83 9.77
CA TYR A 185 2.89 12.44 9.39
C TYR A 185 2.72 13.85 9.95
N ASP A 186 3.08 14.07 11.21
CA ASP A 186 3.05 15.39 11.85
C ASP A 186 3.94 16.40 11.13
N HIS A 187 5.20 16.02 10.84
CA HIS A 187 6.15 16.87 10.12
C HIS A 187 5.64 17.26 8.72
N ILE A 188 5.13 16.28 7.98
CA ILE A 188 4.60 16.46 6.63
C ILE A 188 3.37 17.37 6.62
N LEU A 189 2.48 17.24 7.60
CA LEU A 189 1.31 18.12 7.71
C LEU A 189 1.72 19.56 8.04
N HIS A 190 2.74 19.75 8.88
CA HIS A 190 3.30 21.07 9.20
C HIS A 190 4.04 21.71 8.02
N GLU A 191 4.57 20.92 7.10
CA GLU A 191 5.20 21.44 5.88
C GLU A 191 4.14 21.98 4.89
N PHE A 192 2.90 21.47 4.96
CA PHE A 192 1.80 21.87 4.08
C PHE A 192 0.86 22.96 4.61
N LEU A 193 0.80 23.18 5.93
CA LEU A 193 -0.12 24.10 6.61
C LEU A 193 0.59 25.34 7.17
#